data_AF-B0QZ65-F1
#
_entry.id   AF-B0QZ65-F1
#
_cell.length_a   1.000
_cell.length_b   1.000
_cell.length_c   1.000
_cell.angle_alpha   90.00
_cell.angle_beta   90.00
_cell.angle_gamma   90.00
#
_symmetry.space_group_name_H-M   'P 1'
#
loop_
_entity.id
_entity.type
_entity.pdbx_description
1 polymer ?
#
loop_
_entity_poly.entity_id
_entity_poly.type
_entity_poly.pdbx_seq_one_letter_code
_entity_poly.pdbx_strand_id
1 'polypeptide(L)'
;MVKLDIHTLAHHLKQERLYVNSEKQLIQRLNADVLKTAEKLYRTAWIAKQQRINLDRLIITSAEASPAECCQHAKILEDTQFVDGYKQLGFQETAYGEFLSRLRENPRLIASSLVAGEKLNQENTQSVIYTVFTSLYGNCIMQEDESYLLQVLRYLIEFELKESDNPRRLLRRGTCAFSILFKLFSEGLFSAKLFLTATLHEPIMQLLVEDEDHLETDPNKLIERFSPSQQEKLFGEKGSDRFRQKVQEMVESNEAKLVALVNKFIGYLKQNTYCFPHSLRWIVSQMYKTLSCVDRLEVGEVRAMCTDLLLACFICPAVVNPEQYGIISDAPINEVARFNLMQVGRLLQQLAMTGSEEGDPRTKSSLGKFDKSCVAAFLDVVIGGRAVETPPLSSVNLLEGLSRTVVYITYSQLITLVNFMKSVMSGDQLREDRMALDNLLANLPPAKPGKSSSLEMTPYNTPQLSPATTPANKKNRLPIGKENFSYWSFLLNLIFH
;
A
#
# COMPACT_ATOMS: atom_id res chain seq x y z
N MET A 1 40.64 -29.21 -50.13
CA MET A 1 39.36 -29.43 -49.42
C MET A 1 39.60 -30.40 -48.28
N VAL A 2 39.60 -29.92 -47.03
CA VAL A 2 39.76 -30.77 -45.85
C VAL A 2 38.53 -31.67 -45.74
N LYS A 3 38.69 -32.99 -45.88
CA LYS A 3 37.63 -33.95 -45.55
C LYS A 3 37.34 -33.80 -44.06
N LEU A 4 36.21 -33.20 -43.71
CA LEU A 4 35.74 -33.17 -42.34
C LEU A 4 35.54 -34.62 -41.90
N ASP A 5 36.37 -35.10 -40.98
CA ASP A 5 36.28 -36.46 -40.47
C ASP A 5 34.94 -36.64 -39.77
N ILE A 6 34.10 -37.53 -40.32
CA ILE A 6 32.75 -37.83 -39.84
C ILE A 6 32.79 -38.25 -38.36
N HIS A 7 33.87 -38.89 -37.90
CA HIS A 7 34.06 -39.23 -36.50
C HIS A 7 34.21 -38.00 -35.60
N THR A 8 34.97 -37.00 -36.05
CA THR A 8 35.15 -35.74 -35.32
C THR A 8 33.83 -34.98 -35.24
N LEU A 9 33.06 -34.92 -36.34
CA LEU A 9 31.73 -34.30 -36.34
C LEU A 9 30.74 -35.02 -35.40
N ALA A 10 30.70 -36.35 -35.43
CA ALA A 10 29.85 -37.14 -34.55
C ALA A 10 30.20 -36.95 -33.06
N HIS A 11 31.50 -36.82 -32.75
CA HIS A 11 31.96 -36.51 -31.41
C HIS A 11 31.51 -35.11 -30.96
N HIS A 12 31.68 -34.08 -31.80
CA HIS A 12 31.22 -32.72 -31.50
C HIS A 12 29.70 -32.67 -31.31
N LEU A 13 28.91 -33.30 -32.18
CA LEU A 13 27.45 -33.34 -32.03
C LEU A 13 27.01 -34.04 -30.74
N LYS A 14 27.72 -35.08 -30.31
CA LYS A 14 27.46 -35.75 -29.03
C LYS A 14 27.78 -34.83 -27.85
N GLN A 15 28.90 -34.11 -27.90
CA GLN A 15 29.29 -33.13 -26.88
C GLN A 15 28.28 -31.99 -26.79
N GLU A 16 27.92 -31.39 -27.92
CA GLU A 16 26.90 -30.33 -28.02
C GLU A 16 25.55 -30.82 -27.46
N ARG A 17 25.11 -32.03 -27.82
CA ARG A 17 23.87 -32.60 -27.28
C ARG A 17 23.92 -32.76 -25.76
N LEU A 18 25.05 -33.20 -25.20
CA LEU A 18 25.22 -33.33 -23.75
C LEU A 18 25.22 -31.96 -23.07
N TYR A 19 25.92 -30.99 -23.67
CA TYR A 19 25.97 -29.62 -23.20
C TYR A 19 24.57 -28.98 -23.17
N VAL A 20 23.84 -29.02 -24.29
CA VAL A 20 22.46 -28.52 -24.41
C VAL A 20 21.52 -29.21 -23.40
N ASN A 21 21.66 -30.52 -23.19
CA ASN A 21 20.87 -31.23 -22.18
C ASN A 21 21.20 -30.76 -20.76
N SER A 22 22.48 -30.51 -20.46
CA SER A 22 22.90 -30.02 -19.14
C SER A 22 22.40 -28.61 -18.88
N GLU A 23 22.47 -27.71 -19.87
CA GLU A 23 21.95 -26.35 -19.82
C GLU A 23 20.43 -26.36 -19.65
N LYS A 24 19.71 -27.21 -20.39
CA LYS A 24 18.26 -27.37 -20.24
C LYS A 24 17.88 -27.80 -18.82
N GLN A 25 18.60 -28.78 -18.26
CA GLN A 25 18.38 -29.23 -16.88
C GLN A 25 18.74 -28.16 -15.84
N LEU A 26 19.72 -27.31 -16.13
CA LEU A 26 20.08 -26.18 -15.27
C LEU A 26 18.97 -25.13 -15.28
N ILE A 27 18.51 -24.70 -16.45
CA ILE A 27 17.41 -23.74 -16.62
C ILE A 27 16.15 -24.23 -15.90
N GLN A 28 15.83 -25.51 -16.02
CA GLN A 28 14.64 -26.08 -15.36
C GLN A 28 14.77 -26.11 -13.83
N ARG A 29 15.97 -26.33 -13.30
CA ARG A 29 16.24 -26.21 -11.86
C ARG A 29 16.11 -24.77 -11.39
N LEU A 30 16.74 -23.83 -12.11
CA LEU A 30 16.65 -22.40 -11.81
C LEU A 30 15.20 -21.90 -11.83
N ASN A 31 14.41 -22.29 -12.84
CA ASN A 31 12.99 -21.94 -12.89
C ASN A 31 12.20 -22.50 -11.69
N ALA A 32 12.47 -23.73 -11.28
CA ALA A 32 11.82 -24.31 -10.10
C ALA A 32 12.20 -23.55 -8.80
N ASP A 33 13.48 -23.16 -8.67
CA ASP A 33 13.96 -22.39 -7.52
C ASP A 33 13.38 -20.96 -7.48
N VAL A 34 13.26 -20.31 -8.65
CA VAL A 34 12.61 -19.00 -8.79
C VAL A 34 11.14 -19.09 -8.39
N LEU A 35 10.39 -20.07 -8.89
CA LEU A 35 8.98 -20.27 -8.55
C LEU A 35 8.80 -20.52 -7.05
N LYS A 36 9.62 -21.38 -6.45
CA LYS A 36 9.57 -21.67 -5.01
C LYS A 36 9.89 -20.43 -4.16
N THR A 37 10.86 -19.63 -4.60
CA THR A 37 11.24 -18.39 -3.90
C THR A 37 10.15 -17.33 -4.03
N ALA A 38 9.57 -17.17 -5.23
CA ALA A 38 8.44 -16.28 -5.46
C ALA A 38 7.24 -16.68 -4.59
N GLU A 39 6.93 -17.98 -4.51
CA GLU A 39 5.87 -18.50 -3.63
C GLU A 39 6.09 -18.13 -2.17
N LYS A 40 7.31 -18.31 -1.66
CA LYS A 40 7.69 -17.92 -0.29
C LYS A 40 7.55 -16.40 -0.09
N LEU A 41 7.97 -15.60 -1.07
CA LEU A 41 7.84 -14.15 -1.03
C LEU A 41 6.36 -13.74 -0.92
N TYR A 42 5.48 -14.29 -1.76
CA TYR A 42 4.06 -13.97 -1.73
C TYR A 42 3.40 -14.32 -0.39
N ARG A 43 3.68 -15.52 0.15
CA ARG A 43 3.14 -15.95 1.44
C ARG A 43 3.60 -15.02 2.57
N THR A 44 4.89 -14.70 2.59
CA THR A 44 5.49 -13.82 3.60
C THR A 44 4.91 -12.41 3.51
N ALA A 45 4.79 -11.87 2.30
CA ALA A 45 4.26 -10.54 2.06
C ALA A 45 2.76 -10.44 2.39
N TRP A 46 1.98 -11.49 2.10
CA TRP A 46 0.58 -11.57 2.50
C TRP A 46 0.43 -11.51 4.02
N ILE A 47 1.17 -12.36 4.76
CA ILE A 47 1.14 -12.36 6.23
C ILE A 47 1.58 -10.99 6.77
N ALA A 48 2.68 -10.45 6.26
CA ALA A 48 3.21 -9.15 6.69
C ALA A 48 2.18 -8.02 6.48
N LYS A 49 1.46 -8.01 5.36
CA LYS A 49 0.44 -6.98 5.13
C LYS A 49 -0.80 -7.18 6.00
N GLN A 50 -1.24 -8.42 6.25
CA GLN A 50 -2.32 -8.67 7.20
C GLN A 50 -1.94 -8.23 8.62
N GLN A 51 -0.70 -8.47 9.04
CA GLN A 51 -0.18 -7.99 10.33
C GLN A 51 -0.14 -6.47 10.38
N ARG A 52 0.28 -5.81 9.30
CA ARG A 52 0.25 -4.34 9.21
C ARG A 52 -1.17 -3.79 9.34
N ILE A 53 -2.16 -4.40 8.68
CA ILE A 53 -3.57 -3.99 8.79
C ILE A 53 -4.08 -4.19 10.23
N ASN A 54 -3.73 -5.31 10.88
CA ASN A 54 -4.09 -5.58 12.26
C ASN A 54 -3.47 -4.54 13.23
N LEU A 55 -2.22 -4.15 13.00
CA LEU A 55 -1.55 -3.09 13.76
C LEU A 55 -2.22 -1.73 13.56
N ASP A 56 -2.55 -1.37 12.31
CA ASP A 56 -3.24 -0.12 12.02
C ASP A 56 -4.61 -0.05 12.70
N ARG A 57 -5.34 -1.17 12.75
CA ARG A 57 -6.62 -1.28 13.48
C ARG A 57 -6.43 -1.02 14.98
N LEU A 58 -5.35 -1.52 15.58
CA LEU A 58 -5.02 -1.28 16.98
C LEU A 58 -4.70 0.19 17.26
N ILE A 59 -3.92 0.82 16.38
CA ILE A 59 -3.45 2.22 16.54
C ILE A 59 -4.59 3.21 16.32
N ILE A 60 -5.38 3.02 15.26
CA ILE A 60 -6.37 4.01 14.80
C ILE A 60 -7.74 3.77 15.43
N THR A 61 -8.14 2.50 15.57
CA THR A 61 -9.52 2.10 15.90
C THR A 61 -9.61 1.47 17.29
N SER A 62 -8.80 1.93 18.24
CA SER A 62 -8.72 1.36 19.61
C SER A 62 -10.06 1.25 20.36
N ALA A 63 -11.12 1.92 19.90
CA ALA A 63 -12.48 1.79 20.41
C ALA A 63 -13.25 0.54 19.90
N GLU A 64 -12.90 -0.01 18.73
CA GLU A 64 -13.60 -1.15 18.08
C GLU A 64 -12.79 -2.46 18.10
N ALA A 65 -11.53 -2.41 18.52
CA ALA A 65 -10.67 -3.58 18.64
C ALA A 65 -9.82 -3.48 19.90
N SER A 66 -10.03 -4.41 20.82
CA SER A 66 -9.21 -4.51 22.02
C SER A 66 -7.79 -4.97 21.69
N PRO A 67 -6.78 -4.56 22.48
CA PRO A 67 -5.42 -5.09 22.33
C PRO A 67 -5.35 -6.61 22.38
N ALA A 68 -6.23 -7.26 23.15
CA ALA A 68 -6.33 -8.71 23.25
C ALA A 68 -6.79 -9.35 21.94
N GLU A 69 -7.83 -8.80 21.29
CA GLU A 69 -8.30 -9.28 19.98
C GLU A 69 -7.23 -9.12 18.90
N CYS A 70 -6.53 -7.98 18.87
CA CYS A 70 -5.41 -7.78 17.94
C CYS A 70 -4.26 -8.76 18.18
N CYS A 71 -3.92 -9.05 19.44
CA CYS A 71 -2.90 -10.07 19.77
C CYS A 71 -3.33 -11.47 19.34
N GLN A 72 -4.60 -11.83 19.57
CA GLN A 72 -5.14 -13.12 19.13
C GLN A 72 -5.09 -13.24 17.60
N HIS A 73 -5.49 -12.18 16.89
CA HIS A 73 -5.42 -12.15 15.43
C HIS A 73 -3.98 -12.22 14.91
N ALA A 74 -3.03 -11.55 15.58
CA ALA A 74 -1.61 -11.64 15.23
C ALA A 74 -1.09 -13.09 15.37
N LYS A 75 -1.46 -13.80 16.44
CA LYS A 75 -1.11 -15.20 16.63
C LYS A 75 -1.70 -16.10 15.55
N ILE A 76 -2.97 -15.88 15.21
CA ILE A 76 -3.65 -16.61 14.12
C ILE A 76 -2.91 -16.41 12.77
N LEU A 77 -2.42 -15.20 12.50
CA LEU A 77 -1.64 -14.90 11.30
C LEU A 77 -0.25 -15.57 11.30
N GLU A 78 0.38 -15.73 12.46
CA GLU A 78 1.65 -16.46 12.59
C GLU A 78 1.49 -17.96 12.36
N ASP A 79 0.40 -18.55 12.87
CA ASP A 79 0.08 -19.97 12.76
C ASP A 79 -0.59 -20.35 11.41
N THR A 80 -0.75 -19.38 10.51
CA THR A 80 -1.45 -19.53 9.23
C THR A 80 -0.80 -20.58 8.32
N GLN A 81 -1.62 -21.49 7.80
CA GLN A 81 -1.22 -22.47 6.79
C GLN A 81 -1.88 -22.21 5.44
N PHE A 82 -1.10 -22.35 4.38
CA PHE A 82 -1.54 -22.21 3.00
C PHE A 82 -1.86 -23.57 2.40
N VAL A 83 -3.04 -23.70 1.80
CA VAL A 83 -3.48 -24.92 1.11
C VAL A 83 -3.93 -24.62 -0.30
N ASP A 84 -3.84 -25.63 -1.15
CA ASP A 84 -4.40 -25.60 -2.50
C ASP A 84 -5.94 -25.46 -2.45
N GLY A 85 -6.49 -24.60 -3.31
CA GLY A 85 -7.89 -24.21 -3.32
C GLY A 85 -8.84 -25.37 -3.57
N TYR A 86 -8.48 -26.30 -4.45
CA TYR A 86 -9.28 -27.50 -4.72
C TYR A 86 -9.56 -28.34 -3.46
N LYS A 87 -8.70 -28.30 -2.43
CA LYS A 87 -8.93 -29.04 -1.19
C LYS A 87 -10.12 -28.52 -0.41
N GLN A 88 -10.44 -27.24 -0.55
CA GLN A 88 -11.52 -26.58 0.19
C GLN A 88 -12.73 -26.27 -0.70
N LEU A 89 -12.51 -25.92 -1.97
CA LEU A 89 -13.57 -25.57 -2.93
C LEU A 89 -13.99 -26.74 -3.82
N GLY A 90 -13.22 -27.83 -3.85
CA GLY A 90 -13.44 -28.94 -4.76
C GLY A 90 -13.47 -28.47 -6.22
N PHE A 91 -14.44 -28.97 -6.99
CA PHE A 91 -14.64 -28.60 -8.39
C PHE A 91 -14.98 -27.11 -8.62
N GLN A 92 -15.38 -26.37 -7.58
CA GLN A 92 -15.73 -24.95 -7.69
C GLN A 92 -14.49 -24.04 -7.77
N GLU A 93 -13.30 -24.55 -7.45
CA GLU A 93 -12.04 -23.80 -7.50
C GLU A 93 -11.86 -23.12 -8.86
N THR A 94 -12.08 -23.84 -9.97
CA THR A 94 -11.89 -23.32 -11.31
C THR A 94 -12.81 -22.13 -11.60
N ALA A 95 -14.08 -22.19 -11.18
CA ALA A 95 -15.03 -21.09 -11.37
C ALA A 95 -14.64 -19.85 -10.57
N TYR A 96 -14.21 -20.01 -9.31
CA TYR A 96 -13.71 -18.90 -8.50
C TYR A 96 -12.38 -18.34 -9.02
N GLY A 97 -11.48 -19.20 -9.51
CA GLY A 97 -10.22 -18.81 -10.11
C GLY A 97 -10.42 -17.97 -11.37
N GLU A 98 -11.31 -18.39 -12.28
CA GLU A 98 -11.66 -17.62 -13.48
C GLU A 98 -12.32 -16.28 -13.10
N PHE A 99 -13.26 -16.29 -12.17
CA PHE A 99 -13.88 -15.07 -11.66
C PHE A 99 -12.83 -14.06 -11.15
N LEU A 100 -11.88 -14.50 -10.31
CA LEU A 100 -10.82 -13.65 -9.77
C LEU A 100 -9.88 -13.15 -10.87
N SER A 101 -9.49 -13.99 -11.83
CA SER A 101 -8.62 -13.58 -12.95
C SER A 101 -9.27 -12.49 -13.79
N ARG A 102 -10.53 -12.70 -14.20
CA ARG A 102 -11.26 -11.74 -15.02
C ARG A 102 -11.57 -10.44 -14.28
N LEU A 103 -11.84 -10.52 -12.98
CA LEU A 103 -12.03 -9.35 -12.15
C LEU A 103 -10.72 -8.55 -12.06
N ARG A 104 -9.59 -9.22 -11.76
CA ARG A 104 -8.24 -8.60 -11.70
C ARG A 104 -7.88 -7.86 -12.98
N GLU A 105 -8.18 -8.45 -14.13
CA GLU A 105 -7.92 -7.91 -15.48
C GLU A 105 -8.86 -6.75 -15.86
N ASN A 106 -9.88 -6.45 -15.05
CA ASN A 106 -10.82 -5.36 -15.29
C ASN A 106 -10.78 -4.27 -14.18
N PRO A 107 -9.74 -3.40 -14.17
CA PRO A 107 -9.60 -2.33 -13.20
C PRO A 107 -10.80 -1.37 -13.13
N ARG A 108 -11.44 -1.11 -14.27
CA ARG A 108 -12.61 -0.23 -14.36
C ARG A 108 -13.77 -0.77 -13.54
N LEU A 109 -14.08 -2.05 -13.74
CA LEU A 109 -15.16 -2.73 -13.03
C LEU A 109 -14.91 -2.76 -11.52
N ILE A 110 -13.66 -2.97 -11.09
CA ILE A 110 -13.31 -2.92 -9.67
C ILE A 110 -13.58 -1.52 -9.12
N ALA A 111 -13.09 -0.47 -9.77
CA ALA A 111 -13.28 0.90 -9.32
C ALA A 111 -14.78 1.27 -9.23
N SER A 112 -15.57 0.99 -10.27
CA SER A 112 -17.01 1.29 -10.26
C SER A 112 -17.76 0.46 -9.23
N SER A 113 -17.38 -0.80 -9.00
CA SER A 113 -17.98 -1.65 -7.98
C SER A 113 -17.67 -1.16 -6.55
N LEU A 114 -16.45 -0.70 -6.29
CA LEU A 114 -16.07 -0.13 -4.99
C LEU A 114 -16.89 1.13 -4.68
N VAL A 115 -16.96 2.07 -5.63
CA VAL A 115 -17.77 3.30 -5.49
C VAL A 115 -19.26 2.98 -5.30
N ALA A 116 -19.79 2.00 -6.05
CA ALA A 116 -21.16 1.55 -5.87
C ALA A 116 -21.40 0.96 -4.47
N GLY A 117 -20.46 0.15 -3.97
CA GLY A 117 -20.51 -0.43 -2.63
C GLY A 117 -20.53 0.61 -1.50
N GLU A 118 -19.71 1.66 -1.63
CA GLU A 118 -19.71 2.78 -0.68
C GLU A 118 -21.04 3.53 -0.68
N LYS A 119 -21.61 3.80 -1.87
CA LYS A 119 -22.92 4.46 -2.00
C LYS A 119 -24.07 3.62 -1.43
N LEU A 120 -23.95 2.30 -1.48
CA LEU A 120 -24.88 1.37 -0.84
C LEU A 120 -24.66 1.24 0.66
N ASN A 121 -23.61 1.88 1.21
CA ASN A 121 -23.22 1.83 2.62
C ASN A 121 -23.11 0.38 3.16
N GLN A 122 -22.51 -0.51 2.38
CA GLN A 122 -22.33 -1.90 2.81
C GLN A 122 -21.28 -1.97 3.93
N GLU A 123 -21.61 -2.61 5.04
CA GLU A 123 -20.73 -2.78 6.22
C GLU A 123 -19.35 -3.37 5.85
N ASN A 124 -19.30 -4.26 4.85
CA ASN A 124 -18.09 -4.95 4.45
C ASN A 124 -17.22 -4.21 3.41
N THR A 125 -17.61 -3.01 2.96
CA THR A 125 -16.93 -2.31 1.86
C THR A 125 -15.44 -2.10 2.13
N GLN A 126 -15.10 -1.67 3.35
CA GLN A 126 -13.70 -1.50 3.80
C GLN A 126 -12.92 -2.81 3.69
N SER A 127 -13.46 -3.92 4.22
CA SER A 127 -12.83 -5.25 4.13
C SER A 127 -12.62 -5.70 2.69
N VAL A 128 -13.52 -5.35 1.77
CA VAL A 128 -13.39 -5.66 0.35
C VAL A 128 -12.27 -4.84 -0.28
N ILE A 129 -12.13 -3.56 0.06
CA ILE A 129 -11.02 -2.71 -0.42
C ILE A 129 -9.66 -3.32 -0.02
N TYR A 130 -9.51 -3.74 1.25
CA TYR A 130 -8.30 -4.45 1.70
C TYR A 130 -8.10 -5.80 1.00
N THR A 131 -9.18 -6.55 0.72
CA THR A 131 -9.10 -7.83 0.00
C THR A 131 -8.65 -7.63 -1.45
N VAL A 132 -9.15 -6.58 -2.12
CA VAL A 132 -8.73 -6.20 -3.47
C VAL A 132 -7.23 -5.91 -3.50
N PHE A 133 -6.71 -5.11 -2.55
CA PHE A 133 -5.28 -4.81 -2.49
C PHE A 133 -4.42 -6.05 -2.14
N THR A 134 -4.74 -6.71 -1.02
CA THR A 134 -3.87 -7.74 -0.43
C THR A 134 -3.93 -9.07 -1.18
N SER A 135 -5.10 -9.43 -1.69
CA SER A 135 -5.37 -10.76 -2.26
C SER A 135 -5.51 -10.68 -3.77
N LEU A 136 -6.42 -9.84 -4.29
CA LEU A 136 -6.68 -9.76 -5.73
C LEU A 136 -5.48 -9.18 -6.50
N TYR A 137 -4.79 -8.17 -5.95
CA TYR A 137 -3.56 -7.59 -6.52
C TYR A 137 -2.28 -8.02 -5.79
N GLY A 138 -2.35 -8.97 -4.86
CA GLY A 138 -1.18 -9.60 -4.25
C GLY A 138 -0.19 -8.61 -3.61
N ASN A 139 -0.68 -7.51 -3.04
CA ASN A 139 0.13 -6.41 -2.47
C ASN A 139 1.01 -5.67 -3.49
N CYS A 140 0.70 -5.78 -4.79
CA CYS A 140 1.46 -5.17 -5.89
C CYS A 140 2.96 -5.53 -5.89
N ILE A 141 3.28 -6.77 -5.49
CA ILE A 141 4.66 -7.29 -5.57
C ILE A 141 5.10 -7.44 -7.03
N MET A 142 4.16 -7.80 -7.90
CA MET A 142 4.41 -7.91 -9.34
C MET A 142 4.03 -6.63 -10.08
N GLN A 143 4.82 -6.28 -11.09
CA GLN A 143 4.63 -5.09 -11.91
C GLN A 143 3.26 -5.07 -12.63
N GLU A 144 2.77 -6.24 -13.04
CA GLU A 144 1.44 -6.36 -13.67
C GLU A 144 0.32 -5.96 -12.68
N ASP A 145 0.40 -6.42 -11.42
CA ASP A 145 -0.56 -6.05 -10.38
C ASP A 145 -0.46 -4.58 -10.01
N GLU A 146 0.75 -4.02 -9.97
CA GLU A 146 0.97 -2.58 -9.81
C GLU A 146 0.30 -1.77 -10.92
N SER A 147 0.47 -2.17 -12.18
CA SER A 147 -0.16 -1.52 -13.33
C SER A 147 -1.69 -1.56 -13.27
N TYR A 148 -2.26 -2.72 -12.95
CA TYR A 148 -3.71 -2.83 -12.79
C TYR A 148 -4.24 -1.98 -11.62
N LEU A 149 -3.56 -1.98 -10.47
CA LEU A 149 -3.99 -1.16 -9.32
C LEU A 149 -3.87 0.34 -9.63
N LEU A 150 -2.84 0.78 -10.34
CA LEU A 150 -2.73 2.16 -10.81
C LEU A 150 -3.90 2.55 -11.71
N GLN A 151 -4.37 1.65 -12.57
CA GLN A 151 -5.59 1.86 -13.35
C GLN A 151 -6.84 1.93 -12.47
N VAL A 152 -6.97 1.08 -11.43
CA VAL A 152 -8.07 1.18 -10.46
C VAL A 152 -8.07 2.55 -9.80
N LEU A 153 -6.91 3.02 -9.31
CA LEU A 153 -6.78 4.34 -8.70
C LEU A 153 -7.16 5.46 -9.69
N ARG A 154 -6.77 5.34 -10.97
CA ARG A 154 -7.15 6.30 -12.01
C ARG A 154 -8.67 6.34 -12.21
N TYR A 155 -9.32 5.19 -12.30
CA TYR A 155 -10.78 5.13 -12.41
C TYR A 155 -11.49 5.61 -11.14
N LEU A 156 -10.92 5.42 -9.96
CA LEU A 156 -11.46 5.98 -8.71
C LEU A 156 -11.37 7.51 -8.70
N ILE A 157 -10.33 8.12 -9.27
CA ILE A 157 -10.31 9.58 -9.48
C ILE A 157 -11.52 10.01 -10.33
N GLU A 158 -11.85 9.26 -11.38
CA GLU A 158 -12.97 9.57 -12.28
C GLU A 158 -14.35 9.29 -11.68
N PHE A 159 -14.52 8.19 -10.94
CA PHE A 159 -15.83 7.74 -10.46
C PHE A 159 -16.16 8.23 -9.05
N GLU A 160 -15.13 8.50 -8.23
CA GLU A 160 -15.26 8.87 -6.82
C GLU A 160 -14.96 10.36 -6.62
N LEU A 161 -13.74 10.79 -6.97
CA LEU A 161 -13.29 12.16 -6.67
C LEU A 161 -13.93 13.20 -7.58
N LYS A 162 -13.96 12.96 -8.89
CA LYS A 162 -14.57 13.89 -9.86
C LYS A 162 -16.05 14.11 -9.58
N GLU A 163 -16.78 13.04 -9.22
CA GLU A 163 -18.21 13.07 -8.95
C GLU A 163 -18.55 13.66 -7.57
N SER A 164 -17.64 13.63 -6.61
CA SER A 164 -17.83 14.18 -5.26
C SER A 164 -18.00 15.70 -5.24
N ASP A 165 -18.98 16.20 -4.48
CA ASP A 165 -19.21 17.65 -4.30
C ASP A 165 -18.07 18.38 -3.60
N ASN A 166 -17.37 17.69 -2.70
CA ASN A 166 -16.19 18.24 -2.02
C ASN A 166 -15.09 17.17 -1.92
N PRO A 167 -14.32 16.97 -3.01
CA PRO A 167 -13.36 15.89 -3.09
C PRO A 167 -12.16 16.11 -2.17
N ARG A 168 -11.80 17.36 -1.88
CA ARG A 168 -10.74 17.68 -0.90
C ARG A 168 -11.11 17.19 0.51
N ARG A 169 -12.35 17.42 0.96
CA ARG A 169 -12.84 16.91 2.25
C ARG A 169 -12.88 15.37 2.25
N LEU A 170 -13.27 14.76 1.13
CA LEU A 170 -13.30 13.30 1.00
C LEU A 170 -11.90 12.70 1.17
N LEU A 171 -10.89 13.25 0.49
CA LEU A 171 -9.49 12.83 0.65
C LEU A 171 -8.99 13.00 2.08
N ARG A 172 -9.29 14.13 2.73
CA ARG A 172 -8.89 14.39 4.13
C ARG A 172 -9.49 13.42 5.14
N ARG A 173 -10.70 12.90 4.88
CA ARG A 173 -11.30 11.85 5.73
C ARG A 173 -10.53 10.54 5.63
N GLY A 174 -9.95 10.24 4.47
CA GLY A 174 -9.11 9.06 4.27
C GLY A 174 -9.86 7.73 4.23
N THR A 175 -11.20 7.75 4.23
CA THR A 175 -12.04 6.54 4.32
C THR A 175 -12.61 6.07 2.98
N CYS A 176 -12.45 6.82 1.90
CA CYS A 176 -12.93 6.41 0.58
C CYS A 176 -11.97 5.43 -0.09
N ALA A 177 -12.46 4.68 -1.08
CA ALA A 177 -11.72 3.62 -1.75
C ALA A 177 -10.42 4.14 -2.38
N PHE A 178 -10.43 5.33 -2.99
CA PHE A 178 -9.21 5.94 -3.51
C PHE A 178 -8.17 6.15 -2.41
N SER A 179 -8.57 6.76 -1.28
CA SER A 179 -7.64 7.13 -0.21
C SER A 179 -7.01 5.90 0.45
N ILE A 180 -7.82 4.86 0.69
CA ILE A 180 -7.34 3.61 1.31
C ILE A 180 -6.39 2.88 0.37
N LEU A 181 -6.76 2.72 -0.91
CA LEU A 181 -5.89 2.04 -1.89
C LEU A 181 -4.61 2.83 -2.15
N PHE A 182 -4.68 4.17 -2.21
CA PHE A 182 -3.48 5.01 -2.38
C PHE A 182 -2.54 4.88 -1.19
N LYS A 183 -3.06 4.89 0.04
CA LYS A 183 -2.26 4.66 1.26
C LYS A 183 -1.61 3.28 1.23
N LEU A 184 -2.39 2.23 0.97
CA LEU A 184 -1.90 0.85 0.90
C LEU A 184 -0.81 0.68 -0.15
N PHE A 185 -1.01 1.29 -1.33
CA PHE A 185 -0.08 1.26 -2.45
C PHE A 185 1.21 2.01 -2.16
N SER A 186 1.13 3.26 -1.70
CA SER A 186 2.30 4.08 -1.40
C SER A 186 3.17 3.51 -0.27
N GLU A 187 2.56 2.88 0.75
CA GLU A 187 3.28 2.15 1.80
C GLU A 187 3.94 0.86 1.30
N GLY A 188 3.31 0.16 0.36
CA GLY A 188 3.81 -1.12 -0.17
C GLY A 188 4.91 -0.96 -1.23
N LEU A 189 5.05 0.22 -1.81
CA LEU A 189 5.94 0.44 -2.94
C LEU A 189 7.40 0.55 -2.51
N PHE A 190 8.26 -0.34 -3.03
CA PHE A 190 9.68 -0.35 -2.69
C PHE A 190 10.39 0.96 -3.05
N SER A 191 10.10 1.52 -4.23
CA SER A 191 10.68 2.82 -4.65
C SER A 191 10.24 3.98 -3.77
N ALA A 192 9.04 3.90 -3.17
CA ALA A 192 8.58 4.87 -2.19
C ALA A 192 9.39 4.79 -0.90
N LYS A 193 9.70 3.58 -0.41
CA LYS A 193 10.59 3.39 0.74
C LYS A 193 11.99 3.93 0.48
N LEU A 194 12.57 3.70 -0.70
CA LEU A 194 13.87 4.26 -1.09
C LEU A 194 13.86 5.79 -1.08
N PHE A 195 12.85 6.40 -1.70
CA PHE A 195 12.69 7.85 -1.72
C PHE A 195 12.56 8.43 -0.30
N LEU A 196 11.70 7.85 0.54
CA LEU A 196 11.52 8.29 1.92
C LEU A 196 12.82 8.15 2.72
N THR A 197 13.56 7.05 2.55
CA THR A 197 14.83 6.85 3.24
C THR A 197 15.86 7.88 2.82
N ALA A 198 16.06 8.08 1.51
CA ALA A 198 16.98 9.09 0.99
C ALA A 198 16.64 10.52 1.43
N THR A 199 15.34 10.80 1.63
CA THR A 199 14.83 12.13 1.95
C THR A 199 14.77 12.41 3.44
N LEU A 200 14.40 11.43 4.26
CA LEU A 200 14.03 11.65 5.66
C LEU A 200 15.05 11.10 6.65
N HIS A 201 15.87 10.11 6.28
CA HIS A 201 16.81 9.49 7.22
C HIS A 201 17.76 10.51 7.84
N GLU A 202 18.46 11.29 7.01
CA GLU A 202 19.45 12.26 7.47
C GLU A 202 18.86 13.39 8.34
N PRO A 203 17.79 14.11 7.93
CA PRO A 203 17.22 15.15 8.78
C PRO A 203 16.60 14.61 10.07
N ILE A 204 16.09 13.38 10.08
CA ILE A 204 15.64 12.74 11.33
C ILE A 204 16.82 12.39 12.23
N MET A 205 17.88 11.78 11.69
CA MET A 205 19.08 11.46 12.48
C MET A 205 19.69 12.71 13.11
N GLN A 206 19.74 13.84 12.39
CA GLN A 206 20.20 15.10 12.95
C GLN A 206 19.32 15.57 14.13
N LEU A 207 17.99 15.45 14.01
CA LEU A 207 17.07 15.76 15.11
C LEU A 207 17.29 14.84 16.32
N LEU A 208 17.58 13.56 16.09
CA LEU A 208 17.86 12.59 17.16
C LEU A 208 19.19 12.86 17.86
N VAL A 209 20.22 13.30 17.13
CA VAL A 209 21.55 13.60 17.68
C VAL A 209 21.55 14.92 18.47
N GLU A 210 20.76 15.91 18.02
CA GLU A 210 20.65 17.20 18.71
C GLU A 210 20.03 17.04 20.12
N ASP A 211 19.26 15.96 20.40
CA ASP A 211 18.62 15.61 21.70
C ASP A 211 18.18 16.81 22.56
N GLU A 212 17.50 17.75 21.90
CA GLU A 212 17.08 19.02 22.49
C GLU A 212 15.75 18.90 23.25
N ASP A 213 15.50 19.88 24.12
CA ASP A 213 14.21 20.09 24.79
C ASP A 213 13.00 20.04 23.82
N HIS A 214 11.81 19.84 24.39
CA HIS A 214 10.55 19.90 23.64
C HIS A 214 10.39 21.25 22.93
N LEU A 215 10.26 21.18 21.60
CA LEU A 215 10.02 22.34 20.76
C LEU A 215 8.53 22.74 20.79
N GLU A 216 8.05 23.11 21.98
CA GLU A 216 6.69 23.58 22.21
C GLU A 216 6.61 25.09 21.91
N THR A 217 5.60 25.46 21.14
CA THR A 217 5.36 26.83 20.66
C THR A 217 4.09 27.43 21.27
N ASP A 218 3.27 26.64 21.95
CA ASP A 218 2.14 27.15 22.73
C ASP A 218 2.65 27.60 24.13
N PRO A 219 2.51 28.89 24.50
CA PRO A 219 3.00 29.40 25.77
C PRO A 219 2.42 28.67 27.00
N ASN A 220 1.15 28.27 26.95
CA ASN A 220 0.52 27.62 28.09
C ASN A 220 1.02 26.18 28.24
N LYS A 221 1.08 25.42 27.14
CA LYS A 221 1.59 24.05 27.14
C LYS A 221 3.08 23.98 27.47
N LEU A 222 3.86 24.97 27.05
CA LEU A 222 5.27 25.07 27.40
C LEU A 222 5.46 25.15 28.91
N ILE A 223 4.68 26.01 29.59
CA ILE A 223 4.74 26.18 31.04
C ILE A 223 4.36 24.87 31.76
N GLU A 224 3.31 24.18 31.30
CA GLU A 224 2.81 22.93 31.89
C GLU A 224 3.85 21.81 31.92
N ARG A 225 4.87 21.85 31.06
CA ARG A 225 5.97 20.86 31.04
C ARG A 225 6.97 21.02 32.18
N PHE A 226 6.98 22.15 32.87
CA PHE A 226 7.89 22.41 33.98
C PHE A 226 7.18 22.31 35.33
N SER A 227 7.83 21.73 36.33
CA SER A 227 7.33 21.77 37.72
C SER A 227 7.27 23.22 38.23
N PRO A 228 6.42 23.54 39.23
CA PRO A 228 6.34 24.90 39.78
C PRO A 228 7.70 25.47 40.20
N SER A 229 8.57 24.63 40.77
CA SER A 229 9.94 25.00 41.17
C SER A 229 10.85 25.34 39.98
N GLN A 230 10.69 24.66 38.85
CA GLN A 230 11.44 24.94 37.62
C GLN A 230 10.89 26.19 36.93
N GLN A 231 9.56 26.37 36.93
CA GLN A 231 8.92 27.57 36.39
C GLN A 231 9.46 28.83 37.08
N GLU A 232 9.54 28.82 38.41
CA GLU A 232 10.06 29.96 39.17
C GLU A 232 11.55 30.23 38.87
N LYS A 233 12.37 29.19 38.71
CA LYS A 233 13.79 29.33 38.34
C LYS A 233 13.99 29.85 36.92
N LEU A 234 13.26 29.30 35.96
CA LEU A 234 13.43 29.61 34.53
C LEU A 234 12.77 30.95 34.19
N PHE A 235 11.51 31.13 34.58
CA PHE A 235 10.67 32.25 34.16
C PHE A 235 10.50 33.33 35.23
N GLY A 236 10.68 33.02 36.51
CA GLY A 236 10.48 33.94 37.64
C GLY A 236 9.11 33.81 38.28
N GLU A 237 8.68 34.84 39.01
CA GLU A 237 7.40 34.83 39.71
C GLU A 237 6.22 34.76 38.73
N LYS A 238 5.33 33.77 38.94
CA LYS A 238 4.18 33.53 38.07
C LYS A 238 3.25 34.74 38.03
N GLY A 239 2.92 35.21 36.83
CA GLY A 239 2.05 36.37 36.61
C GLY A 239 2.78 37.71 36.47
N SER A 240 4.08 37.76 36.75
CA SER A 240 4.92 38.96 36.51
C SER A 240 5.12 39.23 35.01
N ASP A 241 5.46 40.48 34.66
CA ASP A 241 5.86 40.84 33.29
C ASP A 241 7.10 40.08 32.85
N ARG A 242 8.07 39.90 33.76
CA ARG A 242 9.30 39.15 33.50
C ARG A 242 9.01 37.69 33.16
N PHE A 243 8.05 37.07 33.84
CA PHE A 243 7.61 35.71 33.54
C PHE A 243 7.03 35.61 32.14
N ARG A 244 6.12 36.53 31.77
CA ARG A 244 5.54 36.57 30.42
C ARG A 244 6.62 36.76 29.35
N GLN A 245 7.57 37.66 29.58
CA GLN A 245 8.65 37.94 28.64
C GLN A 245 9.56 36.71 28.44
N LYS A 246 9.99 36.06 29.53
CA LYS A 246 10.87 34.88 29.41
C LYS A 246 10.19 33.67 28.78
N VAL A 247 8.90 33.45 29.05
CA VAL A 247 8.12 32.42 28.36
C VAL A 247 8.09 32.71 26.86
N GLN A 248 7.83 33.97 26.49
CA GLN A 248 7.80 34.39 25.09
C GLN A 248 9.16 34.23 24.41
N GLU A 249 10.27 34.61 25.07
CA GLU A 249 11.64 34.41 24.56
C GLU A 249 11.94 32.93 24.28
N MET A 250 11.52 32.03 25.17
CA MET A 250 11.69 30.58 24.98
C MET A 250 10.81 30.05 23.85
N VAL A 251 9.56 30.51 23.72
CA VAL A 251 8.68 30.16 22.58
C VAL A 251 9.30 30.60 21.25
N GLU A 252 9.83 31.83 21.18
CA GLU A 252 10.50 32.34 19.98
C GLU A 252 11.77 31.57 19.63
N SER A 253 12.54 31.15 20.64
CA SER A 253 13.70 30.28 20.46
C SER A 253 13.31 28.91 19.91
N ASN A 254 12.28 28.28 20.50
CA ASN A 254 11.75 26.99 20.03
C ASN A 254 11.22 27.09 18.60
N GLU A 255 10.51 28.17 18.28
CA GLU A 255 10.00 28.44 16.94
C GLU A 255 11.15 28.60 15.94
N ALA A 256 12.22 29.31 16.28
CA ALA A 256 13.39 29.46 15.42
C ALA A 256 14.09 28.10 15.15
N LYS A 257 14.23 27.26 16.18
CA LYS A 257 14.74 25.88 16.04
C LYS A 257 13.86 25.04 15.12
N LEU A 258 12.53 25.07 15.31
CA LEU A 258 11.58 24.38 14.44
C LEU A 258 11.64 24.84 13.00
N VAL A 259 11.73 26.15 12.75
CA VAL A 259 11.87 26.72 11.41
C VAL A 259 13.14 26.20 10.74
N ALA A 260 14.27 26.18 11.45
CA ALA A 260 15.52 25.64 10.94
C ALA A 260 15.40 24.15 10.60
N LEU A 261 14.81 23.34 11.49
CA LEU A 261 14.59 21.91 11.27
C LEU A 261 13.68 21.65 10.07
N VAL A 262 12.50 22.27 10.01
CA VAL A 262 11.56 22.10 8.89
C VAL A 262 12.20 22.53 7.56
N ASN A 263 13.01 23.58 7.53
CA ASN A 263 13.77 23.97 6.34
C ASN A 263 14.82 22.93 5.94
N LYS A 264 15.46 22.21 6.88
CA LYS A 264 16.31 21.04 6.56
C LYS A 264 15.48 19.97 5.85
N PHE A 265 14.34 19.55 6.41
CA PHE A 265 13.45 18.56 5.79
C PHE A 265 13.00 18.97 4.38
N ILE A 266 12.59 20.23 4.20
CA ILE A 266 12.22 20.79 2.89
C ILE A 266 13.42 20.77 1.93
N GLY A 267 14.62 21.09 2.42
CA GLY A 267 15.86 21.03 1.66
C GLY A 267 16.11 19.62 1.10
N TYR A 268 16.03 18.59 1.93
CA TYR A 268 16.18 17.20 1.50
C TYR A 268 15.06 16.74 0.56
N LEU A 269 13.82 17.17 0.78
CA LEU A 269 12.70 16.90 -0.13
C LEU A 269 13.00 17.46 -1.53
N LYS A 270 13.43 18.72 -1.62
CA LYS A 270 13.81 19.36 -2.89
C LYS A 270 14.97 18.62 -3.56
N GLN A 271 16.03 18.32 -2.82
CA GLN A 271 17.23 17.67 -3.33
C GLN A 271 16.96 16.27 -3.89
N ASN A 272 16.07 15.49 -3.25
CA ASN A 272 15.81 14.10 -3.64
C ASN A 272 14.66 13.91 -4.62
N THR A 273 14.05 14.98 -5.14
CA THR A 273 12.91 14.90 -6.07
C THR A 273 13.22 14.09 -7.35
N TYR A 274 14.49 13.97 -7.74
CA TYR A 274 14.91 13.16 -8.89
C TYR A 274 14.56 11.67 -8.76
N CYS A 275 14.55 11.13 -7.53
CA CYS A 275 14.22 9.73 -7.25
C CYS A 275 12.78 9.53 -6.79
N PHE A 276 11.92 10.55 -6.94
CA PHE A 276 10.51 10.45 -6.58
C PHE A 276 9.82 9.32 -7.37
N PRO A 277 9.05 8.42 -6.71
CA PRO A 277 8.52 7.22 -7.34
C PRO A 277 7.67 7.50 -8.57
N HIS A 278 8.00 6.87 -9.71
CA HIS A 278 7.29 7.11 -10.97
C HIS A 278 5.80 6.77 -10.90
N SER A 279 5.43 5.71 -10.19
CA SER A 279 4.04 5.27 -10.02
C SER A 279 3.21 6.28 -9.22
N LEU A 280 3.77 6.81 -8.13
CA LEU A 280 3.14 7.89 -7.36
C LEU A 280 3.07 9.19 -8.16
N ARG A 281 4.13 9.50 -8.91
CA ARG A 281 4.16 10.66 -9.82
C ARG A 281 3.01 10.57 -10.83
N TRP A 282 2.89 9.41 -11.47
CA TRP A 282 1.88 9.16 -12.49
C TRP A 282 0.48 9.34 -11.93
N ILE A 283 0.13 8.69 -10.81
CA ILE A 283 -1.24 8.77 -10.28
C ILE A 283 -1.59 10.18 -9.78
N VAL A 284 -0.65 10.91 -9.18
CA VAL A 284 -0.87 12.31 -8.78
C VAL A 284 -1.01 13.22 -10.01
N SER A 285 -0.25 12.99 -11.07
CA SER A 285 -0.44 13.68 -12.35
C SER A 285 -1.80 13.38 -12.99
N GLN A 286 -2.30 12.14 -12.89
CA GLN A 286 -3.66 11.80 -13.36
C GLN A 286 -4.71 12.54 -12.53
N MET A 287 -4.58 12.56 -11.21
CA MET A 287 -5.49 13.29 -10.32
C MET A 287 -5.53 14.76 -10.66
N TYR A 288 -4.37 15.40 -10.81
CA TYR A 288 -4.27 16.80 -11.20
C TYR A 288 -4.99 17.05 -12.53
N LYS A 289 -4.76 16.22 -13.56
CA LYS A 289 -5.35 16.43 -14.89
C LYS A 289 -6.85 16.24 -14.89
N THR A 290 -7.33 15.12 -14.35
CA THR A 290 -8.77 14.79 -14.35
C THR A 290 -9.57 15.83 -13.58
N LEU A 291 -9.07 16.26 -12.41
CA LEU A 291 -9.79 17.22 -11.57
C LEU A 291 -9.64 18.66 -12.06
N SER A 292 -8.56 19.01 -12.77
CA SER A 292 -8.42 20.33 -13.40
C SER A 292 -9.39 20.54 -14.57
N CYS A 293 -9.97 19.47 -15.11
CA CYS A 293 -11.02 19.53 -16.13
C CYS A 293 -12.44 19.65 -15.55
N VAL A 294 -12.58 19.79 -14.23
CA VAL A 294 -13.86 19.91 -13.54
C VAL A 294 -14.17 21.39 -13.33
N ASP A 295 -15.18 21.92 -14.02
CA ASP A 295 -15.50 23.35 -14.03
C ASP A 295 -15.74 23.97 -12.63
N ARG A 296 -16.20 23.17 -11.66
CA ARG A 296 -16.44 23.59 -10.28
C ARG A 296 -15.19 23.66 -9.40
N LEU A 297 -14.03 23.16 -9.87
CA LEU A 297 -12.79 23.12 -9.10
C LEU A 297 -11.78 24.12 -9.68
N GLU A 298 -11.30 25.02 -8.83
CA GLU A 298 -10.20 25.91 -9.22
C GLU A 298 -8.88 25.14 -9.29
N VAL A 299 -8.00 25.52 -10.22
CA VAL A 299 -6.66 24.90 -10.35
C VAL A 299 -5.88 24.97 -9.03
N GLY A 300 -6.01 26.07 -8.28
CA GLY A 300 -5.40 26.22 -6.96
C GLY A 300 -5.90 25.18 -5.95
N GLU A 301 -7.21 24.87 -5.97
CA GLU A 301 -7.80 23.84 -5.13
C GLU A 301 -7.31 22.44 -5.51
N VAL A 302 -7.23 22.13 -6.81
CA VAL A 302 -6.73 20.84 -7.29
C VAL A 302 -5.26 20.63 -6.91
N ARG A 303 -4.43 21.68 -6.99
CA ARG A 303 -3.04 21.65 -6.52
C ARG A 303 -2.97 21.40 -5.02
N ALA A 304 -3.83 22.05 -4.25
CA ALA A 304 -3.91 21.85 -2.81
C ALA A 304 -4.33 20.41 -2.45
N MET A 305 -5.26 19.81 -3.21
CA MET A 305 -5.63 18.39 -3.06
C MET A 305 -4.45 17.44 -3.34
N CYS A 306 -3.69 17.68 -4.41
CA CYS A 306 -2.49 16.89 -4.72
C CYS A 306 -1.44 16.98 -3.61
N THR A 307 -1.29 18.19 -3.04
CA THR A 307 -0.36 18.44 -1.94
C THR A 307 -0.83 17.75 -0.66
N ASP A 308 -2.11 17.89 -0.31
CA ASP A 308 -2.74 17.23 0.84
C ASP A 308 -2.57 15.70 0.73
N LEU A 309 -2.78 15.12 -0.46
CA LEU A 309 -2.58 13.68 -0.70
C LEU A 309 -1.12 13.25 -0.42
N LEU A 310 -0.15 13.94 -1.01
CA LEU A 310 1.27 13.61 -0.86
C LEU A 310 1.79 13.81 0.57
N LEU A 311 1.41 14.91 1.22
CA LEU A 311 1.90 15.20 2.56
C LEU A 311 1.14 14.42 3.63
N ALA A 312 -0.19 14.34 3.56
CA ALA A 312 -0.98 13.69 4.60
C ALA A 312 -0.95 12.16 4.49
N CYS A 313 -0.87 11.58 3.29
CA CYS A 313 -0.93 10.12 3.12
C CYS A 313 0.44 9.46 2.93
N PHE A 314 1.50 10.23 2.62
CA PHE A 314 2.81 9.65 2.29
C PHE A 314 3.96 10.24 3.10
N ILE A 315 4.23 11.55 3.01
CA ILE A 315 5.44 12.14 3.60
C ILE A 315 5.32 12.35 5.12
N CYS A 316 4.27 13.02 5.61
CA CYS A 316 4.17 13.37 7.02
C CYS A 316 3.97 12.16 7.94
N PRO A 317 3.18 11.13 7.59
CA PRO A 317 3.14 9.90 8.37
C PRO A 317 4.53 9.28 8.57
N ALA A 318 5.37 9.32 7.54
CA ALA A 318 6.75 8.83 7.56
C ALA A 318 7.71 9.72 8.38
N VAL A 319 7.45 11.03 8.46
CA VAL A 319 8.18 11.94 9.36
C VAL A 319 7.85 11.64 10.82
N VAL A 320 6.56 11.43 11.13
CA VAL A 320 6.10 11.25 12.52
C VAL A 320 6.44 9.86 13.08
N ASN A 321 6.38 8.82 12.26
CA ASN A 321 6.63 7.44 12.67
C ASN A 321 7.64 6.73 11.75
N PRO A 322 8.88 7.23 11.63
CA PRO A 322 9.85 6.75 10.64
C PRO A 322 10.23 5.28 10.78
N GLU A 323 10.16 4.73 12.00
CA GLU A 323 10.41 3.32 12.27
C GLU A 323 9.37 2.42 11.58
N GLN A 324 8.11 2.85 11.48
CA GLN A 324 7.05 2.09 10.84
C GLN A 324 7.22 2.03 9.32
N TYR A 325 7.87 3.04 8.74
CA TYR A 325 8.20 3.09 7.32
C TYR A 325 9.58 2.47 7.04
N GLY A 326 10.26 1.97 8.07
CA GLY A 326 11.59 1.37 7.97
C GLY A 326 12.65 2.35 7.46
N ILE A 327 12.50 3.63 7.79
CA ILE A 327 13.49 4.69 7.51
C ILE A 327 14.62 4.59 8.52
N ILE A 328 14.31 4.36 9.78
CA ILE A 328 15.27 4.18 10.87
C ILE A 328 14.99 2.85 11.57
N SER A 329 16.04 2.03 11.71
CA SER A 329 16.03 0.79 12.49
C SER A 329 17.05 0.78 13.62
N ASP A 330 18.07 1.64 13.53
CA ASP A 330 19.31 1.48 14.31
C ASP A 330 19.37 2.41 15.52
N ALA A 331 18.43 3.36 15.64
CA ALA A 331 18.35 4.33 16.73
C ALA A 331 16.93 4.36 17.33
N PRO A 332 16.77 4.21 18.65
CA PRO A 332 15.48 4.38 19.30
C PRO A 332 15.03 5.84 19.29
N ILE A 333 13.74 6.07 19.07
CA ILE A 333 13.15 7.41 19.10
C ILE A 333 12.50 7.63 20.46
N ASN A 334 13.07 8.54 21.26
CA ASN A 334 12.53 8.91 22.57
C ASN A 334 11.26 9.79 22.44
N GLU A 335 10.59 10.06 23.56
CA GLU A 335 9.35 10.85 23.59
C GLU A 335 9.55 12.29 23.10
N VAL A 336 10.68 12.91 23.45
CA VAL A 336 11.01 14.28 23.07
C VAL A 336 11.19 14.41 21.55
N ALA A 337 11.97 13.51 20.96
CA ALA A 337 12.15 13.42 19.51
C ALA A 337 10.84 13.13 18.79
N ARG A 338 10.00 12.23 19.34
CA ARG A 338 8.67 11.97 18.79
C ARG A 338 7.82 13.24 18.76
N PHE A 339 7.82 13.99 19.86
CA PHE A 339 7.13 15.28 19.95
C PHE A 339 7.64 16.26 18.90
N ASN A 340 8.97 16.41 18.79
CA ASN A 340 9.58 17.33 17.82
C ASN A 340 9.26 16.91 16.36
N LEU A 341 9.27 15.62 16.04
CA LEU A 341 8.86 15.10 14.73
C LEU A 341 7.37 15.35 14.43
N MET A 342 6.49 15.24 15.44
CA MET A 342 5.08 15.63 15.29
C MET A 342 4.93 17.11 14.93
N GLN A 343 5.73 17.98 15.55
CA GLN A 343 5.73 19.41 15.25
C GLN A 343 6.23 19.69 13.82
N VAL A 344 7.29 18.99 13.37
CA VAL A 344 7.77 19.06 11.99
C VAL A 344 6.68 18.63 11.01
N GLY A 345 6.04 17.48 11.23
CA GLY A 345 4.95 16.98 10.39
C GLY A 345 3.77 17.96 10.31
N ARG A 346 3.39 18.55 11.45
CA ARG A 346 2.33 19.57 11.51
C ARG A 346 2.68 20.82 10.70
N LEU A 347 3.89 21.35 10.84
CA LEU A 347 4.32 22.54 10.10
C LEU A 347 4.41 22.28 8.60
N LEU A 348 4.91 21.11 8.18
CA LEU A 348 4.90 20.70 6.77
C LEU A 348 3.48 20.63 6.19
N GLN A 349 2.53 20.06 6.92
CA GLN A 349 1.11 20.04 6.53
C GLN A 349 0.51 21.45 6.47
N GLN A 350 0.82 22.33 7.43
CA GLN A 350 0.33 23.70 7.42
C GLN A 350 0.87 24.51 6.24
N LEU A 351 2.14 24.32 5.88
CA LEU A 351 2.75 24.94 4.70
C LEU A 351 2.03 24.56 3.39
N ALA A 352 1.51 23.34 3.32
CA ALA A 352 0.66 22.86 2.23
C ALA A 352 -0.67 23.62 2.11
N MET A 353 -1.21 24.06 3.24
CA MET A 353 -2.54 24.66 3.37
C MET A 353 -2.54 26.19 3.20
N THR A 354 -1.36 26.84 3.25
CA THR A 354 -1.20 28.30 3.25
C THR A 354 -1.79 29.02 2.03
N GLY A 355 -2.16 28.30 0.96
CA GLY A 355 -2.85 28.86 -0.21
C GLY A 355 -4.38 28.82 -0.18
N SER A 356 -5.02 28.26 0.86
CA SER A 356 -6.47 27.99 0.80
C SER A 356 -7.32 28.26 2.05
N GLU A 357 -6.78 28.58 3.24
CA GLU A 357 -7.63 28.91 4.41
C GLU A 357 -7.09 30.04 5.30
N GLU A 358 -8.01 30.84 5.85
CA GLU A 358 -7.75 31.81 6.92
C GLU A 358 -7.45 31.09 8.25
N GLY A 359 -6.23 30.60 8.42
CA GLY A 359 -5.79 30.01 9.70
C GLY A 359 -5.70 31.01 10.86
N ASP A 360 -5.57 30.48 12.09
CA ASP A 360 -5.38 31.24 13.34
C ASP A 360 -4.22 32.25 13.19
N PRO A 361 -4.44 33.55 13.52
CA PRO A 361 -3.46 34.62 13.38
C PRO A 361 -2.10 34.34 14.04
N ARG A 362 -2.04 33.52 15.11
CA ARG A 362 -0.75 33.14 15.73
C ARG A 362 0.06 32.18 14.85
N THR A 363 -0.60 31.24 14.19
CA THR A 363 0.03 30.31 13.22
C THR A 363 0.49 31.03 11.96
N LYS A 364 -0.20 32.11 11.57
CA LYS A 364 0.15 32.93 10.39
C LYS A 364 1.49 33.66 10.53
N SER A 365 1.91 34.05 11.75
CA SER A 365 3.20 34.74 11.95
C SER A 365 4.40 33.81 11.74
N SER A 366 4.31 32.57 12.24
CA SER A 366 5.35 31.54 12.07
C SER A 366 5.48 31.04 10.64
N LEU A 367 4.36 30.87 9.92
CA LEU A 367 4.35 30.47 8.51
C LEU A 367 5.00 31.51 7.59
N GLY A 368 5.04 32.78 8.00
CA GLY A 368 5.72 33.85 7.27
C GLY A 368 7.24 33.71 7.22
N LYS A 369 7.84 32.86 8.08
CA LYS A 369 9.29 32.61 8.15
C LYS A 369 9.77 31.56 7.14
N PHE A 370 8.84 30.90 6.43
CA PHE A 370 9.14 29.87 5.44
C PHE A 370 9.00 30.39 4.02
N ASP A 371 9.80 29.83 3.11
CA ASP A 371 9.63 30.02 1.67
C ASP A 371 8.30 29.41 1.22
N LYS A 372 7.30 30.27 0.94
CA LYS A 372 5.95 29.85 0.51
C LYS A 372 5.94 29.07 -0.81
N SER A 373 7.02 29.14 -1.61
CA SER A 373 7.13 28.42 -2.87
C SER A 373 7.65 26.99 -2.74
N CYS A 374 8.15 26.60 -1.55
CA CYS A 374 8.91 25.36 -1.41
C CYS A 374 8.10 24.10 -1.69
N VAL A 375 6.89 24.02 -1.15
CA VAL A 375 5.96 22.90 -1.35
C VAL A 375 5.38 22.93 -2.76
N ALA A 376 5.10 24.13 -3.29
CA ALA A 376 4.61 24.31 -4.65
C ALA A 376 5.63 23.83 -5.70
N ALA A 377 6.91 24.15 -5.52
CA ALA A 377 7.99 23.71 -6.41
C ALA A 377 8.16 22.19 -6.39
N PHE A 378 8.07 21.55 -5.23
CA PHE A 378 8.05 20.08 -5.13
C PHE A 378 6.86 19.50 -5.91
N LEU A 379 5.66 20.05 -5.70
CA LEU A 379 4.47 19.62 -6.43
C LEU A 379 4.64 19.79 -7.94
N ASP A 380 5.19 20.92 -8.41
CA ASP A 380 5.42 21.20 -9.83
C ASP A 380 6.30 20.14 -10.48
N VAL A 381 7.33 19.68 -9.78
CA VAL A 381 8.20 18.60 -10.26
C VAL A 381 7.43 17.27 -10.31
N VAL A 382 6.54 17.01 -9.34
CA VAL A 382 5.71 15.80 -9.34
C VAL A 382 4.67 15.83 -10.47
N ILE A 383 3.89 16.90 -10.61
CA ILE A 383 2.80 16.98 -11.60
C ILE A 383 3.28 17.33 -13.02
N GLY A 384 4.46 17.94 -13.16
CA GLY A 384 4.98 18.50 -14.42
C GLY A 384 5.37 17.48 -15.50
N GLY A 385 5.24 16.19 -15.23
CA GLY A 385 5.46 15.13 -16.23
C GLY A 385 4.39 15.09 -17.33
N ARG A 386 4.79 14.68 -18.55
CA ARG A 386 3.83 14.39 -19.64
C ARG A 386 2.78 13.39 -19.15
N ALA A 387 1.51 13.65 -19.46
CA ALA A 387 0.46 12.67 -19.22
C ALA A 387 0.65 11.54 -20.21
N VAL A 388 0.98 10.37 -19.69
CA VAL A 388 0.83 9.13 -20.45
C VAL A 388 -0.37 8.42 -19.83
N GLU A 389 -1.31 7.96 -20.64
CA GLU A 389 -2.49 7.24 -20.15
C GLU A 389 -2.13 5.85 -19.60
N THR A 390 -0.99 5.30 -20.04
CA THR A 390 -0.47 4.04 -19.53
C THR A 390 0.38 4.27 -18.27
N PRO A 391 0.19 3.44 -17.23
CA PRO A 391 1.04 3.43 -16.06
C PRO A 391 2.51 3.20 -16.46
N PRO A 392 3.47 3.86 -15.78
CA PRO A 392 4.87 3.62 -16.05
C PRO A 392 5.23 2.18 -15.68
N LEU A 393 6.05 1.55 -16.52
CA LEU A 393 6.79 0.37 -16.08
C LEU A 393 7.80 0.84 -15.03
N SER A 394 7.75 0.28 -13.81
CA SER A 394 8.78 0.52 -12.80
C SER A 394 10.19 0.37 -13.41
N SER A 395 11.04 1.38 -13.23
CA SER A 395 12.42 1.40 -13.73
C SER A 395 13.34 0.38 -13.06
N VAL A 396 12.89 -0.20 -11.93
CA VAL A 396 13.58 -1.24 -11.19
C VAL A 396 12.63 -2.43 -11.06
N ASN A 397 12.47 -3.20 -12.13
CA ASN A 397 11.72 -4.46 -12.07
C ASN A 397 12.67 -5.65 -11.89
N LEU A 398 12.97 -5.97 -10.63
CA LEU A 398 13.77 -7.16 -10.28
C LEU A 398 13.06 -8.49 -10.61
N LEU A 399 11.78 -8.44 -10.98
CA LEU A 399 10.91 -9.59 -11.25
C LEU A 399 10.36 -9.58 -12.68
N GLU A 400 11.06 -8.90 -13.61
CA GLU A 400 10.67 -8.86 -15.02
C GLU A 400 10.56 -10.28 -15.61
N GLY A 401 9.47 -10.54 -16.34
CA GLY A 401 9.17 -11.85 -16.92
C GLY A 401 8.48 -12.85 -15.98
N LEU A 402 8.28 -12.52 -14.70
CA LEU A 402 7.44 -13.31 -13.80
C LEU A 402 5.98 -12.82 -13.85
N SER A 403 5.05 -13.75 -14.01
CA SER A 403 3.62 -13.50 -13.85
C SER A 403 3.09 -14.22 -12.62
N ARG A 404 2.07 -13.62 -12.01
CA ARG A 404 1.42 -14.23 -10.86
C ARG A 404 0.36 -15.23 -11.33
N THR A 405 0.55 -16.48 -10.95
CA THR A 405 -0.37 -17.59 -11.26
C THR A 405 -1.23 -18.00 -10.07
N VAL A 406 -1.01 -17.38 -8.90
CA VAL A 406 -1.69 -17.72 -7.64
C VAL A 406 -2.35 -16.52 -6.97
N VAL A 407 -3.53 -16.71 -6.38
CA VAL A 407 -4.11 -15.80 -5.39
C VAL A 407 -4.09 -16.44 -4.01
N TYR A 408 -3.65 -15.68 -3.02
CA TYR A 408 -3.78 -16.03 -1.61
C TYR A 408 -4.96 -15.26 -1.02
N ILE A 409 -5.98 -15.98 -0.58
CA ILE A 409 -7.20 -15.39 -0.03
C ILE A 409 -7.74 -16.31 1.05
N THR A 410 -8.38 -15.80 2.09
CA THR A 410 -9.13 -16.66 3.01
C THR A 410 -10.48 -17.04 2.39
N TYR A 411 -11.09 -18.13 2.86
CA TYR A 411 -12.43 -18.50 2.40
C TYR A 411 -13.45 -17.39 2.71
N SER A 412 -13.34 -16.76 3.89
CA SER A 412 -14.21 -15.64 4.27
C SER A 412 -14.04 -14.44 3.34
N GLN A 413 -12.81 -14.04 3.01
CA GLN A 413 -12.53 -12.94 2.08
C GLN A 413 -13.12 -13.20 0.69
N LEU A 414 -12.97 -14.43 0.17
CA LEU A 414 -13.54 -14.84 -1.11
C LEU A 414 -15.06 -14.68 -1.14
N ILE A 415 -15.74 -15.23 -0.13
CA ILE A 415 -17.21 -15.17 -0.05
C ILE A 415 -17.70 -13.74 0.17
N THR A 416 -17.02 -12.96 1.02
CA THR A 416 -17.33 -11.54 1.23
C THR A 416 -17.19 -10.73 -0.07
N LEU A 417 -16.13 -10.96 -0.84
CA LEU A 417 -15.94 -10.31 -2.15
C LEU A 417 -17.06 -10.68 -3.13
N VAL A 418 -17.42 -11.97 -3.23
CA VAL A 418 -18.50 -12.43 -4.13
C VAL A 418 -19.85 -11.86 -3.70
N ASN A 419 -20.16 -11.85 -2.40
CA ASN A 419 -21.40 -11.29 -1.89
C ASN A 419 -21.46 -9.78 -2.11
N PHE A 420 -20.36 -9.07 -1.90
CA PHE A 420 -20.26 -7.64 -2.23
C PHE A 420 -20.59 -7.39 -3.69
N MET A 421 -20.00 -8.15 -4.61
CA MET A 421 -20.27 -8.03 -6.05
C MET A 421 -21.73 -8.32 -6.40
N LYS A 422 -22.35 -9.33 -5.78
CA LYS A 422 -23.79 -9.63 -5.95
C LYS A 422 -24.68 -8.50 -5.41
N SER A 423 -24.32 -7.91 -4.28
CA SER A 423 -25.06 -6.79 -3.70
C SER A 423 -24.95 -5.53 -4.57
N VAL A 424 -23.75 -5.26 -5.12
CA VAL A 424 -23.53 -4.18 -6.09
C VAL A 424 -24.33 -4.41 -7.37
N MET A 425 -24.35 -5.64 -7.88
CA MET A 425 -25.19 -6.04 -9.02
C MET A 425 -26.68 -5.79 -8.76
N SER A 426 -27.14 -6.10 -7.55
CA SER A 426 -28.55 -5.95 -7.18
C SER A 426 -28.96 -4.48 -6.99
N GLY A 427 -28.01 -3.59 -6.71
CA GLY A 427 -28.26 -2.15 -6.60
C GLY A 427 -28.22 -1.43 -7.94
N ASP A 428 -28.73 -0.19 -7.99
CA ASP A 428 -28.82 0.63 -9.22
C ASP A 428 -27.61 1.54 -9.47
N GLN A 429 -26.60 1.47 -8.61
CA GLN A 429 -25.43 2.36 -8.68
C GLN A 429 -24.48 2.03 -9.84
N LEU A 430 -24.49 0.79 -10.31
CA LEU A 430 -23.62 0.33 -11.39
C LEU A 430 -24.35 0.48 -12.73
N ARG A 431 -23.94 1.48 -13.53
CA ARG A 431 -24.57 1.82 -14.82
C ARG A 431 -23.94 1.05 -15.97
N GLU A 432 -22.75 1.47 -16.41
CA GLU A 432 -22.13 1.00 -17.65
C GLU A 432 -21.48 -0.38 -17.51
N ASP A 433 -20.99 -0.72 -16.31
CA ASP A 433 -20.26 -1.96 -16.07
C ASP A 433 -21.17 -3.15 -15.66
N ARG A 434 -22.50 -2.96 -15.67
CA ARG A 434 -23.46 -3.95 -15.17
C ARG A 434 -23.37 -5.26 -15.94
N MET A 435 -23.37 -5.19 -17.27
CA MET A 435 -23.26 -6.39 -18.10
C MET A 435 -21.94 -7.14 -17.87
N ALA A 436 -20.84 -6.41 -17.66
CA ALA A 436 -19.55 -7.04 -17.38
C ALA A 436 -19.59 -7.81 -16.05
N LEU A 437 -20.15 -7.20 -15.00
CA LEU A 437 -20.28 -7.86 -13.70
C LEU A 437 -21.24 -9.05 -13.73
N ASP A 438 -22.32 -8.96 -14.51
CA ASP A 438 -23.35 -10.01 -14.61
C ASP A 438 -22.75 -11.27 -15.26
N ASN A 439 -22.03 -11.08 -16.35
CA ASN A 439 -21.29 -12.16 -17.02
C ASN A 439 -20.26 -12.83 -16.10
N LEU A 440 -19.61 -12.08 -15.20
CA LEU A 440 -18.68 -12.67 -14.23
C LEU A 440 -19.39 -13.48 -13.14
N LEU A 441 -20.53 -12.98 -12.65
CA LEU A 441 -21.29 -13.63 -11.60
C LEU A 441 -22.07 -14.85 -12.09
N ALA A 442 -22.50 -14.86 -13.36
CA ALA A 442 -23.26 -15.97 -13.95
C ALA A 442 -22.51 -17.31 -13.93
N ASN A 443 -21.18 -17.28 -13.97
CA ASN A 443 -20.33 -18.48 -13.96
C ASN A 443 -20.03 -18.99 -12.54
N LEU A 444 -20.44 -18.27 -11.50
CA LEU A 444 -20.20 -18.68 -10.12
C LEU A 444 -21.24 -19.71 -9.66
N PRO A 445 -20.83 -20.70 -8.85
CA PRO A 445 -21.76 -21.65 -8.29
C PRO A 445 -22.81 -20.96 -7.40
N PRO A 446 -24.04 -21.52 -7.33
CA PRO A 446 -25.07 -21.02 -6.41
C PRO A 446 -24.55 -21.08 -4.97
N ALA A 447 -24.90 -20.06 -4.17
CA ALA A 447 -24.48 -20.00 -2.77
C ALA A 447 -25.00 -21.24 -2.03
N LYS A 448 -24.11 -22.03 -1.44
CA LYS A 448 -24.53 -23.06 -0.48
C LYS A 448 -25.10 -22.35 0.75
N PRO A 449 -26.33 -22.67 1.21
CA PRO A 449 -26.79 -22.21 2.51
C PRO A 449 -25.81 -22.73 3.58
N GLY A 450 -25.33 -21.81 4.41
CA GLY A 450 -24.13 -21.99 5.23
C GLY A 450 -24.17 -23.18 6.18
N LYS A 451 -23.01 -23.82 6.37
CA LYS A 451 -22.65 -24.39 7.67
C LYS A 451 -21.90 -23.30 8.43
N SER A 452 -22.61 -22.58 9.28
CA SER A 452 -22.01 -21.84 10.37
C SER A 452 -21.21 -22.82 11.24
N SER A 453 -20.00 -22.42 11.60
CA SER A 453 -19.11 -23.17 12.49
C SER A 453 -19.80 -23.45 13.83
N SER A 454 -20.16 -24.70 14.07
CA SER A 454 -20.28 -25.27 15.39
C SER A 454 -19.70 -26.69 15.32
N LEU A 455 -18.88 -27.01 16.31
CA LEU A 455 -18.13 -28.25 16.46
C LEU A 455 -19.00 -29.47 16.21
N GLU A 456 -18.51 -30.42 15.41
CA GLU A 456 -18.75 -31.84 15.65
C GLU A 456 -17.72 -32.69 14.88
N MET A 457 -16.80 -33.29 15.65
CA MET A 457 -16.12 -34.52 15.24
C MET A 457 -17.18 -35.61 15.06
N THR A 458 -17.15 -36.35 13.96
CA THR A 458 -17.13 -37.83 13.97
C THR A 458 -16.95 -38.40 12.55
N PRO A 459 -16.46 -39.65 12.43
CA PRO A 459 -15.76 -40.17 11.25
C PRO A 459 -16.62 -41.12 10.40
N TYR A 460 -15.99 -41.66 9.34
CA TYR A 460 -16.39 -42.71 8.37
C TYR A 460 -16.82 -42.18 6.98
N ASN A 461 -15.99 -42.34 5.94
CA ASN A 461 -15.64 -43.54 5.16
C ASN A 461 -16.74 -43.97 4.18
N THR A 462 -16.53 -43.75 2.88
CA THR A 462 -16.38 -44.84 1.88
C THR A 462 -15.66 -44.30 0.64
N PRO A 463 -14.75 -45.06 -0.01
CA PRO A 463 -13.88 -44.55 -1.06
C PRO A 463 -14.52 -44.70 -2.44
N GLN A 464 -14.67 -43.60 -3.19
CA GLN A 464 -14.90 -43.68 -4.63
C GLN A 464 -13.58 -43.53 -5.37
N LEU A 465 -13.25 -44.59 -6.11
CA LEU A 465 -12.06 -44.77 -6.93
C LEU A 465 -11.90 -43.63 -7.94
N SER A 466 -10.79 -42.90 -7.83
CA SER A 466 -10.26 -42.03 -8.88
C SER A 466 -9.65 -42.87 -10.01
N PRO A 467 -9.66 -42.41 -11.27
CA PRO A 467 -8.80 -42.97 -12.31
C PRO A 467 -7.34 -42.75 -11.90
N ALA A 468 -6.57 -43.82 -11.88
CA ALA A 468 -5.20 -43.83 -11.39
C ALA A 468 -4.25 -43.07 -12.34
N THR A 469 -3.86 -41.84 -11.98
CA THR A 469 -2.53 -41.26 -12.26
C THR A 469 -2.29 -39.99 -11.44
N THR A 470 -1.99 -40.15 -10.15
CA THR A 470 -1.16 -39.18 -9.40
C THR A 470 -0.45 -39.93 -8.28
N PRO A 471 0.89 -40.11 -8.30
CA PRO A 471 1.58 -40.73 -7.18
C PRO A 471 1.81 -39.73 -6.05
N ALA A 472 1.64 -40.22 -4.82
CA ALA A 472 1.91 -39.52 -3.58
C ALA A 472 3.36 -38.99 -3.51
N ASN A 473 3.49 -37.79 -2.95
CA ASN A 473 4.76 -37.11 -2.75
C ASN A 473 5.62 -37.83 -1.68
N LYS A 474 6.59 -38.62 -2.13
CA LYS A 474 7.79 -38.97 -1.35
C LYS A 474 9.03 -38.80 -2.23
N LYS A 475 9.82 -37.76 -1.90
CA LYS A 475 11.25 -37.54 -2.21
C LYS A 475 11.64 -37.39 -3.71
N ASN A 476 12.06 -36.17 -4.04
CA ASN A 476 13.09 -35.76 -5.03
C ASN A 476 13.49 -36.75 -6.16
N ARG A 477 13.21 -36.37 -7.42
CA ARG A 477 14.16 -36.17 -8.56
C ARG A 477 13.42 -36.21 -9.92
N LEU A 478 13.71 -35.23 -10.78
CA LEU A 478 13.33 -35.10 -12.22
C LEU A 478 14.15 -36.07 -13.12
N PRO A 479 13.74 -36.44 -14.38
CA PRO A 479 13.66 -35.52 -15.54
C PRO A 479 12.63 -35.78 -16.71
N ILE A 480 11.85 -34.74 -17.04
CA ILE A 480 11.65 -34.00 -18.32
C ILE A 480 11.45 -34.69 -19.70
N GLY A 481 10.35 -34.28 -20.37
CA GLY A 481 10.17 -34.06 -21.84
C GLY A 481 8.75 -34.47 -22.31
N LYS A 482 7.94 -33.75 -23.11
CA LYS A 482 8.02 -32.57 -24.01
C LYS A 482 6.59 -32.07 -24.36
N GLU A 483 6.47 -30.76 -24.69
CA GLU A 483 5.51 -30.07 -25.61
C GLU A 483 3.99 -30.10 -25.29
N ASN A 484 3.11 -29.10 -25.53
CA ASN A 484 3.16 -27.68 -25.92
C ASN A 484 1.73 -27.09 -25.72
N PHE A 485 1.65 -25.78 -25.45
CA PHE A 485 0.55 -24.81 -25.66
C PHE A 485 -0.76 -24.79 -24.83
N SER A 486 -1.03 -23.56 -24.35
CA SER A 486 -2.31 -22.93 -23.97
C SER A 486 -3.07 -23.53 -22.80
N TYR A 487 -3.12 -22.84 -21.66
CA TYR A 487 -4.33 -22.49 -20.91
C TYR A 487 -3.94 -21.73 -19.64
N TRP A 488 -4.46 -20.51 -19.47
CA TRP A 488 -4.36 -19.72 -18.24
C TRP A 488 -5.03 -20.50 -17.10
N SER A 489 -4.25 -21.11 -16.21
CA SER A 489 -4.74 -21.75 -14.99
C SER A 489 -4.33 -20.91 -13.79
N PHE A 490 -5.30 -20.24 -13.19
CA PHE A 490 -5.11 -19.46 -11.99
C PHE A 490 -5.34 -20.35 -10.78
N LEU A 491 -4.31 -20.60 -9.99
CA LEU A 491 -4.37 -21.42 -8.79
C LEU A 491 -4.82 -20.57 -7.60
N LEU A 492 -5.90 -20.97 -6.94
CA LEU A 492 -6.32 -20.29 -5.72
C LEU A 492 -5.72 -21.01 -4.52
N ASN A 493 -5.06 -20.31 -3.61
CA ASN A 493 -4.60 -20.85 -2.34
C ASN A 493 -5.44 -20.26 -1.20
N LEU A 494 -6.00 -21.15 -0.38
CA LEU A 494 -6.84 -20.78 0.74
C LEU A 494 -6.06 -20.85 2.06
N ILE A 495 -6.42 -19.94 2.95
CA ILE A 495 -5.84 -19.79 4.29
C ILE A 495 -6.86 -20.26 5.32
N PHE A 496 -6.41 -21.12 6.24
CA PHE A 496 -7.20 -21.60 7.37
C PHE A 496 -6.83 -20.88 8.67
N HIS A 497 -7.85 -20.66 9.51
CA HIS A 497 -7.73 -20.20 10.90
C HIS A 497 -8.31 -21.27 11.83
#